data_AF-A0A1Q7EJ03-F1
#
_entry.id   AF-A0A1Q7EJ03-F1
#
_cell.length_a   1.000
_cell.length_b   1.000
_cell.length_c   1.000
_cell.angle_alpha   90.00
_cell.angle_beta   90.00
_cell.angle_gamma   90.00
#
_symmetry.space_group_name_H-M   'P 1'
#
loop_
_entity.id
_entity.type
_entity.pdbx_description
1 polymer ?
#
loop_
_entity_poly.entity_id
_entity_poly.type
_entity_poly.pdbx_seq_one_letter_code
_entity_poly.pdbx_strand_id
1 'polypeptide(L)' 'MKRIISPIISLSLIAMVMAGCGTATGAAVGAGSGAAVAAGTGHSPGKGALIGAGVGAAAGAIYDITKHNQK' A
#
# COMPACT_ATOMS: atom_id res chain seq x y z
N MET A 1 -15.58 -3.45 30.82
CA MET A 1 -14.46 -3.79 29.89
C MET A 1 -14.93 -4.38 28.55
N LYS A 2 -15.84 -5.37 28.50
CA LYS A 2 -16.28 -6.02 27.24
C LYS A 2 -16.88 -5.07 26.16
N ARG A 3 -17.51 -3.96 26.55
CA ARG A 3 -18.13 -3.01 25.59
C ARG A 3 -17.15 -2.20 24.74
N ILE A 4 -15.89 -2.09 25.15
CA ILE A 4 -14.87 -1.28 24.47
C ILE A 4 -13.97 -2.16 23.59
N ILE A 5 -13.83 -3.44 23.92
CA ILE A 5 -13.01 -4.40 23.18
C ILE A 5 -13.62 -4.71 21.79
N SER A 6 -14.95 -4.75 21.70
CA SER A 6 -15.67 -5.03 20.45
C SER A 6 -15.44 -3.96 19.36
N PRO A 7 -15.55 -2.64 19.63
CA PRO A 7 -15.22 -1.63 18.63
C PRO A 7 -13.72 -1.59 18.26
N ILE A 8 -12.81 -1.88 19.20
CA ILE A 8 -11.36 -1.91 18.89
C ILE A 8 -11.04 -3.00 17.87
N ILE A 9 -11.57 -4.21 18.07
CA ILE A 9 -11.36 -5.33 17.14
C ILE A 9 -11.94 -5.00 15.75
N SER A 10 -13.15 -4.42 15.71
CA SER A 10 -13.77 -4.00 14.45
C SER A 10 -12.98 -2.91 13.73
N LEU A 11 -12.39 -1.97 14.48
CA LEU A 11 -11.58 -0.90 13.91
C LEU A 11 -10.24 -1.42 13.38
N SER A 12 -9.60 -2.36 14.08
CA SER A 12 -8.38 -3.03 13.61
C SER A 12 -8.62 -3.87 12.36
N LEU A 13 -9.77 -4.52 12.23
CA LEU A 13 -10.14 -5.25 11.01
C LEU A 13 -10.35 -4.30 9.82
N ILE A 14 -11.02 -3.17 10.04
CA ILE A 14 -11.19 -2.11 9.02
C ILE A 14 -9.82 -1.55 8.60
N ALA A 15 -8.94 -1.32 9.57
CA ALA A 15 -7.58 -0.85 9.35
C ALA A 15 -6.81 -1.82 8.45
N MET A 16 -6.84 -3.10 8.79
CA MET A 16 -6.14 -4.15 8.03
C MET A 16 -6.65 -4.25 6.59
N VAL A 17 -7.97 -4.13 6.38
CA VAL A 17 -8.58 -4.14 5.04
C VAL A 17 -8.19 -2.89 4.25
N MET A 18 -8.13 -1.72 4.89
CA MET A 18 -7.66 -0.48 4.25
C MET A 18 -6.16 -0.53 3.94
N ALA A 19 -5.34 -1.09 4.82
CA ALA A 19 -3.92 -1.32 4.61
C ALA A 19 -3.68 -2.25 3.43
N GLY A 20 -4.46 -3.34 3.34
CA GLY A 20 -4.43 -4.25 2.22
C GLY A 20 -4.82 -3.58 0.91
N CYS A 21 -5.84 -2.72 0.93
CA CYS A 21 -6.28 -1.97 -0.25
C CYS A 21 -5.24 -0.91 -0.67
N GLY A 22 -4.64 -0.19 0.28
CA GLY A 22 -3.61 0.83 0.05
C GLY A 22 -2.28 0.23 -0.42
N THR A 23 -1.87 -0.91 0.13
CA THR A 23 -0.67 -1.65 -0.27
C THR A 23 -0.86 -2.29 -1.65
N ALA A 24 -2.00 -2.93 -1.91
CA ALA A 24 -2.30 -3.51 -3.21
C ALA A 24 -2.43 -2.44 -4.31
N THR A 25 -3.11 -1.34 -4.02
CA THR A 25 -3.23 -0.20 -4.94
C THR A 25 -1.88 0.48 -5.16
N GLY A 26 -1.12 0.72 -4.10
CA GLY A 26 0.22 1.28 -4.17
C GLY A 26 1.18 0.39 -4.97
N ALA A 27 1.14 -0.92 -4.77
CA ALA A 27 1.90 -1.89 -5.54
C ALA A 27 1.48 -1.92 -7.01
N ALA A 28 0.18 -1.87 -7.31
CA ALA A 28 -0.32 -1.90 -8.68
C ALA A 28 0.04 -0.62 -9.45
N VAL A 29 -0.18 0.55 -8.85
CA VAL A 29 0.17 1.85 -9.44
C VAL A 29 1.69 1.98 -9.57
N GLY A 30 2.44 1.58 -8.54
CA GLY A 30 3.89 1.56 -8.56
C GLY A 30 4.46 0.61 -9.61
N ALA A 31 3.88 -0.58 -9.78
CA ALA A 31 4.28 -1.53 -10.81
C ALA A 31 4.01 -0.97 -12.22
N GLY A 32 2.82 -0.42 -12.45
CA GLY A 32 2.43 0.11 -13.75
C GLY A 32 3.27 1.33 -14.15
N SER A 33 3.45 2.28 -13.24
CA SER A 33 4.27 3.47 -13.47
C SER A 33 5.77 3.14 -13.57
N GLY A 34 6.28 2.25 -12.71
CA GLY A 34 7.67 1.78 -12.75
C GLY A 34 8.01 1.00 -14.02
N ALA A 35 7.06 0.21 -14.54
CA ALA A 35 7.19 -0.46 -15.84
C ALA A 35 7.23 0.54 -17.00
N ALA A 36 6.36 1.54 -16.99
CA ALA A 36 6.30 2.57 -18.03
C ALA A 36 7.58 3.41 -18.09
N VAL A 37 8.12 3.83 -16.94
CA VAL A 37 9.36 4.59 -16.87
C VAL A 37 10.57 3.74 -17.30
N ALA A 38 10.64 2.48 -16.89
CA ALA A 38 11.71 1.59 -17.34
C ALA A 38 11.66 1.32 -18.85
N ALA A 39 10.46 1.10 -19.41
CA ALA A 39 10.29 0.95 -20.86
C ALA A 39 10.71 2.21 -21.63
N GLY A 40 10.38 3.41 -21.13
CA GLY A 40 10.76 4.68 -21.75
C GLY A 40 12.23 5.04 -21.65
N THR A 41 12.97 4.41 -20.74
CA THR A 41 14.41 4.68 -20.49
C THR A 41 15.32 3.57 -21.01
N GLY A 42 14.79 2.63 -21.80
CA GLY A 42 15.56 1.51 -22.36
C GLY A 42 15.98 0.45 -21.34
N HIS A 43 15.40 0.49 -20.13
CA HIS A 43 15.67 -0.49 -19.06
C HIS A 43 14.62 -1.59 -19.05
N SER A 44 14.94 -2.73 -18.42
CA SER A 44 14.03 -3.87 -18.37
C SER A 44 12.72 -3.51 -17.64
N PRO A 45 11.55 -3.56 -18.31
CA PRO A 45 10.28 -3.13 -17.72
C PRO A 45 9.88 -3.97 -16.51
N GLY A 46 10.23 -5.27 -16.50
CA GLY A 46 9.97 -6.16 -15.36
C GLY A 46 10.74 -5.77 -14.08
N LYS A 47 11.96 -5.23 -14.20
CA LYS A 47 12.72 -4.76 -13.02
C LYS A 47 12.16 -3.43 -12.52
N GLY A 48 11.80 -2.53 -13.43
CA GLY A 48 11.13 -1.27 -13.09
C GLY A 48 9.77 -1.50 -12.42
N ALA A 49 9.01 -2.49 -12.90
CA ALA A 49 7.75 -2.90 -12.30
C ALA A 49 7.95 -3.44 -10.88
N LEU A 50 8.95 -4.29 -10.65
CA LEU A 50 9.22 -4.86 -9.32
C LEU A 50 9.69 -3.80 -8.32
N ILE A 51 10.58 -2.89 -8.74
CA ILE A 51 11.03 -1.78 -7.88
C ILE A 51 9.87 -0.82 -7.60
N GLY A 52 9.12 -0.45 -8.63
CA GLY A 52 7.94 0.41 -8.48
C GLY A 52 6.86 -0.23 -7.61
N ALA A 53 6.62 -1.53 -7.75
CA ALA A 53 5.70 -2.28 -6.88
C ALA A 53 6.17 -2.27 -5.43
N GLY A 54 7.46 -2.50 -5.18
CA GLY A 54 8.03 -2.49 -3.83
C GLY A 54 7.93 -1.12 -3.16
N VAL A 55 8.30 -0.05 -3.86
CA VAL A 55 8.21 1.33 -3.35
C VAL A 55 6.75 1.75 -3.16
N GLY A 56 5.87 1.43 -4.11
CA GLY A 56 4.45 1.72 -4.03
C GLY A 56 3.73 0.96 -2.92
N ALA A 57 4.11 -0.30 -2.67
CA ALA A 57 3.63 -1.09 -1.54
C ALA A 57 4.08 -0.50 -0.19
N ALA A 58 5.36 -0.12 -0.07
CA ALA A 58 5.90 0.50 1.13
C ALA A 58 5.23 1.86 1.41
N ALA A 59 5.03 2.68 0.38
CA ALA A 59 4.31 3.94 0.50
C ALA A 59 2.84 3.73 0.89
N GLY A 60 2.17 2.71 0.33
CA GLY A 60 0.81 2.32 0.70
C GLY A 60 0.70 1.87 2.16
N ALA A 61 1.69 1.13 2.66
CA ALA A 61 1.77 0.71 4.05
C ALA A 61 2.02 1.88 5.01
N ILE A 62 2.95 2.79 4.66
CA ILE A 62 3.23 3.99 5.47
C ILE A 62 2.03 4.94 5.47
N TYR A 63 1.36 5.11 4.32
CA TYR A 63 0.15 5.92 4.23
C TYR A 63 -0.95 5.39 5.14
N ASP A 64 -1.13 4.08 5.20
CA ASP A 64 -2.11 3.45 6.08
C ASP A 64 -1.79 3.70 7.58
N ILE A 65 -0.52 3.52 7.97
CA ILE A 65 -0.05 3.80 9.34
C ILE A 65 -0.23 5.28 9.72
N THR A 66 0.11 6.19 8.81
CA THR A 66 0.08 7.64 9.08
C THR A 66 -1.35 8.17 9.15
N LYS A 67 -2.27 7.61 8.35
CA LYS A 67 -3.69 7.98 8.36
C LYS A 67 -4.43 7.43 9.59
N HIS A 68 -3.94 6.33 10.16
CA HIS A 68 -4.45 5.78 11.42
C HIS A 68 -4.12 6.63 12.67
N ASN A 69 -3.19 7.59 12.58
CA ASN A 69 -2.78 8.46 13.69
C ASN A 69 -3.48 9.83 13.72
N GLN A 70 -4.54 10.02 12.92
CA GLN A 70 -5.35 11.26 12.84
C GLN A 70 -6.68 11.18 13.62
N LYS A 71 -6.78 10.33 14.65
CA LYS A 71 -7.84 10.40 15.66
C LYS A 71 -7.33 10.06 17.05
#